data_AF-A0AAU7CQX9-F1
#
_entry.id   AF-A0AAU7CQX9-F1
#
_cell.length_a   1.000
_cell.length_b   1.000
_cell.length_c   1.000
_cell.angle_alpha   90.00
_cell.angle_beta   90.00
_cell.angle_gamma   90.00
#
_symmetry.space_group_name_H-M   'P 1'
#
loop_
_entity.id
_entity.type
_entity.pdbx_description
1 polymer ?
#
loop_
_entity_poly.entity_id
_entity_poly.type
_entity_poly.pdbx_seq_one_letter_code
_entity_poly.pdbx_strand_id
1 'polypeptide(L)'
;MSSENPFRESRLNSSRNFRPEWDVPELNQGITKWLVEEVGRLRGREEPDPGQMIAAMTGPPGYGKTHLFGRIEHLVDQDVFFVFVPAFEEETAPLDHIRWHVVEALFRISAHKYSPLEMALARLCRPAFADYFANLPPTLAARHEPMQRRLEESPEAVLEVVHQVKTMGPFLKLADSLLQVVPHDAGVVRALALGWAPAPWSVTARRWLQGQDLPDAERRALGLSEVGPTALEVLEAIPAYFGYTKPMMICCDQVEGLLIANNPDTINRLTSSLMDLLQAVPVQIVLSCFEDQWEKFFKNAFNALKMRIKRPSFIFTVLAS
;
A
#
# COMPACT_ATOMS: atom_id res chain seq x y z
N MET A 1 32.22 21.13 -26.22
CA MET A 1 32.49 20.21 -25.11
C MET A 1 31.19 19.98 -24.38
N SER A 2 30.62 18.78 -24.54
CA SER A 2 29.40 18.36 -23.84
C SER A 2 29.72 18.31 -22.35
N SER A 3 29.17 19.24 -21.57
CA SER A 3 29.16 19.11 -20.11
C SER A 3 28.33 17.86 -19.78
N GLU A 4 28.99 16.76 -19.43
CA GLU A 4 28.30 15.60 -18.86
C GLU A 4 27.47 16.08 -17.67
N ASN A 5 26.17 15.77 -17.70
CA ASN A 5 25.28 16.09 -16.60
C ASN A 5 25.77 15.33 -15.36
N PRO A 6 26.26 16.01 -14.29
CA PRO A 6 26.83 15.36 -13.12
C PRO A 6 25.80 14.57 -12.32
N PHE A 7 24.51 14.70 -12.63
CA PHE A 7 23.40 13.96 -12.02
C PHE A 7 22.88 12.81 -12.88
N ARG A 8 23.59 12.43 -13.95
CA ARG A 8 23.16 11.32 -14.82
C ARG A 8 23.06 10.00 -14.05
N GLU A 9 23.92 9.80 -13.06
CA GLU A 9 23.93 8.63 -12.17
C GLU A 9 23.10 8.82 -10.89
N SER A 10 22.71 10.06 -10.56
CA SER A 10 21.86 10.41 -9.40
C SER A 10 20.35 10.32 -9.72
N ARG A 11 19.96 9.41 -10.62
CA ARG A 11 18.55 9.16 -10.94
C ARG A 11 17.98 8.09 -10.02
N LEU A 12 17.00 8.46 -9.22
CA LEU A 12 16.20 7.50 -8.47
C LEU A 12 15.17 6.87 -9.41
N ASN A 13 15.36 5.59 -9.74
CA ASN A 13 14.37 4.80 -10.51
C ASN A 13 13.12 4.42 -9.68
N SER A 14 13.13 4.69 -8.37
CA SER A 14 12.04 4.36 -7.44
C SER A 14 12.18 5.18 -6.16
N SER A 15 11.07 5.43 -5.44
CA SER A 15 11.07 6.01 -4.08
C SER A 15 12.02 5.26 -3.13
N ARG A 16 12.20 3.97 -3.39
CA ARG A 16 12.98 3.01 -2.59
C ARG A 16 14.48 3.27 -2.58
N ASN A 17 14.99 4.03 -3.55
CA ASN A 17 16.42 4.38 -3.64
C ASN A 17 16.75 5.67 -2.86
N PHE A 18 15.78 6.20 -2.10
CA PHE A 18 15.97 7.38 -1.28
C PHE A 18 17.14 7.22 -0.30
N ARG A 19 17.93 8.27 -0.20
CA ARG A 19 19.12 8.36 0.65
C ARG A 19 18.94 9.57 1.57
N PRO A 20 18.66 9.36 2.87
CA PRO A 20 18.48 10.46 3.82
C PRO A 20 19.66 11.45 3.82
N GLU A 21 20.88 10.96 3.57
CA GLU A 21 22.09 11.78 3.49
C GLU A 21 22.13 12.74 2.28
N TRP A 22 21.29 12.53 1.27
CA TRP A 22 21.16 13.40 0.11
C TRP A 22 19.92 14.29 0.17
N ASP A 23 19.15 14.18 1.26
CA ASP A 23 17.90 14.90 1.42
C ASP A 23 18.13 16.36 1.86
N VAL A 24 17.33 17.26 1.28
CA VAL A 24 17.27 18.68 1.68
C VAL A 24 15.87 18.94 2.22
N PRO A 25 15.60 18.76 3.53
CA PRO A 25 14.25 18.77 4.11
C PRO A 25 13.49 20.08 3.87
N GLU A 26 14.20 21.20 3.76
CA GLU A 26 13.63 22.52 3.49
C GLU A 26 12.98 22.58 2.10
N LEU A 27 13.57 21.87 1.12
CA LEU A 27 12.99 21.73 -0.21
C LEU A 27 11.70 20.93 -0.10
N ASN A 28 10.57 21.48 -0.55
CA ASN A 28 9.26 20.81 -0.49
C ASN A 28 8.76 20.53 0.94
N GLN A 29 9.22 21.27 1.96
CA GLN A 29 8.78 21.10 3.33
C GLN A 29 7.26 21.27 3.49
N GLY A 30 6.66 22.24 2.79
CA GLY A 30 5.23 22.53 2.86
C GLY A 30 4.36 21.34 2.45
N ILE A 31 4.68 20.70 1.32
CA ILE A 31 3.94 19.51 0.87
C ILE A 31 4.23 18.29 1.74
N THR A 32 5.46 18.13 2.22
CA THR A 32 5.81 17.06 3.17
C THR A 32 4.95 17.17 4.42
N LYS A 33 4.90 18.35 5.04
CA LYS A 33 4.09 18.61 6.23
C LYS A 33 2.61 18.36 5.98
N TRP A 34 2.09 18.86 4.86
CA TRP A 34 0.68 18.67 4.51
C TRP A 34 0.34 17.18 4.33
N LEU A 35 1.16 16.39 3.63
CA LEU A 35 0.92 14.95 3.45
C LEU A 35 0.98 14.17 4.78
N VAL A 36 1.90 14.52 5.66
CA VAL A 36 1.98 13.94 7.02
C VAL A 36 0.73 14.28 7.83
N GLU A 37 0.22 15.51 7.74
CA GLU A 37 -1.03 15.91 8.41
C GLU A 37 -2.25 15.18 7.86
N GLU A 38 -2.38 15.03 6.54
CA GLU A 38 -3.51 14.28 5.94
C GLU A 38 -3.51 12.83 6.38
N VAL A 39 -2.35 12.18 6.38
CA VAL A 39 -2.17 10.83 6.94
C VAL A 39 -2.66 10.76 8.38
N GLY A 40 -2.30 11.74 9.20
CA GLY A 40 -2.74 11.81 10.60
C GLY A 40 -4.26 11.85 10.73
N ARG A 41 -4.96 12.52 9.81
CA ARG A 41 -6.44 12.60 9.82
C ARG A 41 -7.14 11.33 9.38
N LEU A 42 -6.47 10.47 8.61
CA LEU A 42 -7.00 9.19 8.15
C LEU A 42 -6.87 8.07 9.18
N ARG A 43 -5.96 8.21 10.17
CA ARG A 43 -5.77 7.16 11.17
C ARG A 43 -7.03 6.92 12.00
N GLY A 44 -7.36 5.65 12.18
CA GLY A 44 -8.52 5.20 12.96
C GLY A 44 -9.86 5.38 12.25
N ARG A 45 -9.87 5.84 10.98
CA ARG A 45 -11.11 5.93 10.21
C ARG A 45 -11.44 4.60 9.57
N GLU A 46 -12.65 4.11 9.83
CA GLU A 46 -13.21 2.94 9.16
C GLU A 46 -13.88 3.33 7.84
N GLU A 47 -14.54 4.50 7.82
CA GLU A 47 -15.23 5.01 6.64
C GLU A 47 -14.39 6.05 5.87
N PRO A 48 -14.49 6.08 4.54
CA PRO A 48 -13.85 7.09 3.70
C PRO A 48 -14.39 8.49 4.00
N ASP A 49 -13.53 9.51 3.91
CA ASP A 49 -13.94 10.90 4.10
C ASP A 49 -14.56 11.46 2.81
N PRO A 50 -15.86 11.85 2.80
CA PRO A 50 -16.45 12.52 1.64
C PRO A 50 -15.81 13.88 1.35
N GLY A 51 -14.90 14.40 2.16
CA GLY A 51 -14.07 15.58 1.91
C GLY A 51 -12.62 15.26 1.55
N GLN A 52 -12.22 13.99 1.46
CA GLN A 52 -10.83 13.62 1.15
C GLN A 52 -10.42 14.23 -0.20
N MET A 53 -9.22 14.78 -0.22
CA MET A 53 -8.63 15.38 -1.41
C MET A 53 -7.47 14.51 -1.92
N ILE A 54 -7.37 14.44 -3.24
CA ILE A 54 -6.24 13.86 -3.96
C ILE A 54 -5.19 14.95 -4.12
N ALA A 55 -3.97 14.64 -3.72
CA ALA A 55 -2.85 15.54 -3.83
C ALA A 55 -2.28 15.49 -5.25
N ALA A 56 -2.10 16.64 -5.90
CA ALA A 56 -1.40 16.73 -7.17
C ALA A 56 -0.05 17.43 -6.98
N MET A 57 1.01 16.70 -7.30
CA MET A 57 2.40 17.12 -7.27
C MET A 57 2.88 17.41 -8.68
N THR A 58 2.96 18.70 -9.02
CA THR A 58 3.43 19.14 -10.33
C THR A 58 4.84 19.74 -10.24
N GLY A 59 5.64 19.57 -11.28
CA GLY A 59 6.97 20.18 -11.32
C GLY A 59 7.79 19.67 -12.50
N PRO A 60 8.88 20.36 -12.86
CA PRO A 60 9.66 19.99 -14.03
C PRO A 60 10.28 18.57 -13.91
N PRO A 61 10.68 17.96 -15.03
CA PRO A 61 11.46 16.73 -15.00
C PRO A 61 12.73 16.89 -14.15
N GLY A 62 13.05 15.88 -13.35
CA GLY A 62 14.24 15.90 -12.48
C GLY A 62 14.11 16.73 -11.20
N TYR A 63 12.96 17.33 -10.92
CA TYR A 63 12.72 18.15 -9.70
C TYR A 63 12.60 17.35 -8.38
N GLY A 64 12.99 16.08 -8.38
CA GLY A 64 12.99 15.26 -7.18
C GLY A 64 11.61 14.80 -6.67
N LYS A 65 10.58 14.71 -7.52
CA LYS A 65 9.24 14.19 -7.12
C LYS A 65 9.33 12.77 -6.54
N THR A 66 10.04 11.87 -7.24
CA THR A 66 10.32 10.51 -6.76
C THR A 66 11.15 10.49 -5.47
N HIS A 67 12.07 11.46 -5.31
CA HIS A 67 12.85 11.63 -4.07
C HIS A 67 11.95 12.03 -2.90
N LEU A 68 11.02 12.96 -3.12
CA LEU A 68 10.04 13.39 -2.12
C LEU A 68 9.14 12.22 -1.69
N PHE A 69 8.72 11.34 -2.60
CA PHE A 69 8.01 10.12 -2.24
C PHE A 69 8.82 9.22 -1.30
N GLY A 70 10.11 9.03 -1.57
CA GLY A 70 10.99 8.27 -0.67
C GLY A 70 11.21 8.93 0.69
N ARG A 71 11.29 10.27 0.74
CA ARG A 71 11.31 11.01 2.01
C ARG A 71 10.03 10.76 2.81
N ILE A 72 8.87 10.88 2.16
CA ILE A 72 7.57 10.67 2.82
C ILE A 72 7.49 9.23 3.32
N GLU A 73 7.82 8.24 2.48
CA GLU A 73 7.88 6.82 2.86
C GLU A 73 8.70 6.66 4.14
N HIS A 74 9.88 7.28 4.24
CA HIS A 74 10.73 7.21 5.44
C HIS A 74 10.14 7.92 6.67
N LEU A 75 9.52 9.09 6.48
CA LEU A 75 8.95 9.88 7.57
C LEU A 75 7.69 9.25 8.18
N VAL A 76 6.90 8.52 7.38
CA VAL A 76 5.64 7.91 7.83
C VAL A 76 5.66 6.37 7.82
N ASP A 77 6.82 5.75 7.65
CA ASP A 77 6.99 4.29 7.46
C ASP A 77 6.25 3.44 8.51
N GLN A 78 6.30 3.86 9.77
CA GLN A 78 5.65 3.12 10.86
C GLN A 78 4.15 3.39 10.96
N ASP A 79 3.67 4.44 10.32
CA ASP A 79 2.35 5.00 10.51
C ASP A 79 1.40 4.76 9.34
N VAL A 80 1.94 4.44 8.16
CA VAL A 80 1.21 4.36 6.91
C VAL A 80 1.59 3.10 6.17
N PHE A 81 0.60 2.49 5.53
CA PHE A 81 0.89 1.52 4.49
C PHE A 81 1.18 2.27 3.17
N PHE A 82 2.47 2.53 2.93
CA PHE A 82 2.94 3.32 1.80
C PHE A 82 3.09 2.46 0.54
N VAL A 83 2.52 2.94 -0.57
CA VAL A 83 2.56 2.28 -1.88
C VAL A 83 3.04 3.26 -2.92
N PHE A 84 4.18 2.95 -3.53
CA PHE A 84 4.67 3.62 -4.73
C PHE A 84 4.18 2.89 -5.98
N VAL A 85 3.46 3.60 -6.84
CA VAL A 85 3.02 3.14 -8.15
C VAL A 85 3.86 3.90 -9.19
N PRO A 86 4.67 3.20 -10.00
CA PRO A 86 5.48 3.83 -11.04
C PRO A 86 4.59 4.40 -12.17
N ALA A 87 5.24 4.94 -13.21
CA ALA A 87 4.54 5.39 -14.40
C ALA A 87 3.65 4.29 -14.98
N PHE A 88 2.43 4.66 -15.37
CA PHE A 88 1.50 3.73 -15.99
C PHE A 88 1.97 3.33 -17.39
N GLU A 89 2.23 2.03 -17.57
CA GLU A 89 2.63 1.45 -18.87
C GLU A 89 1.43 0.85 -19.64
N GLU A 90 0.42 0.32 -18.94
CA GLU A 90 -0.77 -0.30 -19.54
C GLU A 90 -1.96 0.65 -19.60
N GLU A 91 -2.55 0.77 -20.80
CA GLU A 91 -3.57 1.78 -21.12
C GLU A 91 -5.01 1.38 -20.75
N THR A 92 -5.25 0.11 -20.42
CA THR A 92 -6.62 -0.45 -20.37
C THR A 92 -7.18 -0.60 -18.96
N ALA A 93 -6.36 -0.87 -17.95
CA ALA A 93 -6.81 -1.18 -16.59
C ALA A 93 -5.98 -0.48 -15.48
N PRO A 94 -6.10 0.85 -15.32
CA PRO A 94 -5.28 1.62 -14.37
C PRO A 94 -5.44 1.18 -12.91
N LEU A 95 -6.63 0.75 -12.48
CA LEU A 95 -6.84 0.29 -11.11
C LEU A 95 -6.21 -1.08 -10.86
N ASP A 96 -6.12 -1.95 -11.87
CA ASP A 96 -5.40 -3.23 -11.78
C ASP A 96 -3.89 -3.00 -11.63
N HIS A 97 -3.35 -1.99 -12.32
CA HIS A 97 -1.96 -1.57 -12.13
C HIS A 97 -1.71 -1.10 -10.68
N ILE A 98 -2.61 -0.28 -10.12
CA ILE A 98 -2.54 0.12 -8.71
C ILE A 98 -2.65 -1.10 -7.78
N ARG A 99 -3.63 -1.98 -7.98
CA ARG A 99 -3.79 -3.24 -7.22
C ARG A 99 -2.51 -4.04 -7.22
N TRP A 100 -1.88 -4.22 -8.39
CA TRP A 100 -0.64 -4.97 -8.52
C TRP A 100 0.43 -4.43 -7.57
N HIS A 101 0.68 -3.11 -7.62
CA HIS A 101 1.69 -2.46 -6.78
C HIS A 101 1.32 -2.44 -5.29
N VAL A 102 0.04 -2.36 -4.96
CA VAL A 102 -0.46 -2.48 -3.59
C VAL A 102 -0.20 -3.89 -3.04
N VAL A 103 -0.56 -4.94 -3.78
CA VAL A 103 -0.32 -6.33 -3.38
C VAL A 103 1.18 -6.64 -3.31
N GLU A 104 1.97 -6.15 -4.26
CA GLU A 104 3.43 -6.23 -4.19
C GLU A 104 3.97 -5.60 -2.90
N ALA A 105 3.48 -4.41 -2.53
CA ALA A 105 3.89 -3.73 -1.31
C ALA A 105 3.49 -4.48 -0.04
N LEU A 106 2.30 -5.10 -0.01
CA LEU A 106 1.82 -5.91 1.13
C LEU A 106 2.71 -7.10 1.45
N PHE A 107 3.18 -7.81 0.41
CA PHE A 107 3.93 -9.06 0.55
C PHE A 107 5.45 -8.84 0.58
N ARG A 108 5.92 -7.63 0.32
CA ARG A 108 7.34 -7.32 0.27
C ARG A 108 7.92 -7.22 1.68
N ILE A 109 8.91 -8.06 1.96
CA ILE A 109 9.74 -7.93 3.15
C ILE A 109 10.56 -6.63 3.03
N SER A 110 10.42 -5.74 4.00
CA SER A 110 11.19 -4.50 4.08
C SER A 110 12.43 -4.68 4.98
N ALA A 111 13.12 -3.59 5.30
CA ALA A 111 14.23 -3.60 6.26
C ALA A 111 13.83 -4.16 7.65
N HIS A 112 12.52 -4.22 7.94
CA HIS A 112 11.96 -4.65 9.23
C HIS A 112 11.74 -6.17 9.35
N LYS A 113 12.45 -6.98 8.55
CA LYS A 113 12.45 -8.46 8.56
C LYS A 113 11.14 -9.14 8.14
N TYR A 114 9.99 -8.49 8.29
CA TYR A 114 8.67 -9.01 7.93
C TYR A 114 7.96 -8.08 6.94
N SER A 115 7.03 -8.63 6.18
CA SER A 115 6.17 -7.86 5.27
C SER A 115 5.08 -7.08 6.02
N PRO A 116 4.52 -6.00 5.44
CA PRO A 116 3.37 -5.29 6.01
C PRO A 116 2.18 -6.19 6.34
N LEU A 117 1.85 -7.13 5.43
CA LEU A 117 0.76 -8.08 5.64
C LEU A 117 1.04 -9.02 6.81
N GLU A 118 2.28 -9.51 6.94
CA GLU A 118 2.66 -10.36 8.07
C GLU A 118 2.45 -9.66 9.40
N MET A 119 2.92 -8.41 9.51
CA MET A 119 2.78 -7.61 10.72
C MET A 119 1.33 -7.22 11.02
N ALA A 120 0.53 -6.95 9.99
CA ALA A 120 -0.89 -6.63 10.13
C ALA A 120 -1.66 -7.82 10.73
N LEU A 121 -1.49 -9.01 10.13
CA LEU A 121 -2.06 -10.25 10.64
C LEU A 121 -1.55 -10.58 12.05
N ALA A 122 -0.27 -10.30 12.35
CA ALA A 122 0.32 -10.58 13.66
C ALA A 122 -0.35 -9.77 14.76
N ARG A 123 -0.58 -8.47 14.49
CA ARG A 123 -1.34 -7.59 15.39
C ARG A 123 -2.77 -8.08 15.54
N LEU A 124 -3.43 -8.41 14.44
CA LEU A 124 -4.83 -8.86 14.43
C LEU A 124 -5.02 -10.15 15.25
N CYS A 125 -4.12 -11.12 15.12
CA CYS A 125 -4.24 -12.41 15.79
C CYS A 125 -3.62 -12.43 17.19
N ARG A 126 -2.85 -11.41 17.58
CA ARG A 126 -2.13 -11.37 18.87
C ARG A 126 -3.02 -11.69 20.07
N PRO A 127 -4.24 -11.13 20.21
CA PRO A 127 -5.10 -11.45 21.34
C PRO A 127 -5.42 -12.95 21.42
N ALA A 128 -5.74 -13.59 20.29
CA ALA A 128 -6.04 -15.02 20.24
C ALA A 128 -4.82 -15.89 20.61
N PHE A 129 -3.61 -15.47 20.22
CA PHE A 129 -2.38 -16.14 20.65
C PHE A 129 -2.14 -15.95 22.15
N ALA A 130 -2.29 -14.74 22.68
CA ALA A 130 -2.15 -14.47 24.10
C ALA A 130 -3.13 -15.32 24.93
N ASP A 131 -4.39 -15.39 24.51
CA ASP A 131 -5.42 -16.21 25.15
C ASP A 131 -5.07 -17.70 25.10
N TYR A 132 -4.55 -18.19 23.96
CA TYR A 132 -4.10 -19.59 23.86
C TYR A 132 -2.99 -19.90 24.88
N PHE A 133 -1.97 -19.04 24.98
CA PHE A 133 -0.86 -19.26 25.92
C PHE A 133 -1.29 -19.10 27.39
N ALA A 134 -2.22 -18.19 27.69
CA ALA A 134 -2.76 -18.00 29.03
C ALA A 134 -3.57 -19.22 29.55
N ASN A 135 -4.15 -20.01 28.64
CA ASN A 135 -4.95 -21.18 28.96
C ASN A 135 -4.15 -22.51 28.89
N LEU A 136 -2.82 -22.46 28.80
CA LEU A 136 -2.00 -23.67 28.82
C LEU A 136 -2.02 -24.35 30.20
N PRO A 137 -1.94 -25.70 30.26
CA PRO A 137 -1.74 -26.42 31.51
C PRO A 137 -0.51 -25.92 32.26
N PRO A 138 -0.48 -25.94 33.61
CA PRO A 138 0.58 -25.31 34.41
C PRO A 138 2.02 -25.69 34.02
N THR A 139 2.24 -26.95 33.65
CA THR A 139 3.55 -27.47 33.22
C THR A 139 4.00 -26.87 31.89
N LEU A 140 3.07 -26.64 30.96
CA LEU A 140 3.35 -26.00 29.67
C LEU A 140 3.42 -24.48 29.80
N ALA A 141 2.57 -23.88 30.63
CA ALA A 141 2.62 -22.45 30.93
C ALA A 141 3.99 -22.04 31.47
N ALA A 142 4.52 -22.77 32.46
CA ALA A 142 5.86 -22.51 33.00
C ALA A 142 6.97 -22.63 31.94
N ARG A 143 6.86 -23.60 31.01
CA ARG A 143 7.83 -23.77 29.91
C ARG A 143 7.77 -22.64 28.88
N HIS A 144 6.59 -22.06 28.67
CA HIS A 144 6.33 -21.06 27.64
C HIS A 144 6.16 -19.63 28.18
N GLU A 145 6.41 -19.41 29.47
CA GLU A 145 6.39 -18.09 30.10
C GLU A 145 7.19 -17.02 29.31
N PRO A 146 8.40 -17.30 28.77
CA PRO A 146 9.11 -16.32 27.97
C PRO A 146 8.37 -15.91 26.69
N MET A 147 7.66 -16.85 26.05
CA MET A 147 6.86 -16.55 24.86
C MET A 147 5.62 -15.72 25.24
N GLN A 148 4.97 -16.04 26.36
CA GLN A 148 3.81 -15.30 26.85
C GLN A 148 4.16 -13.83 27.10
N ARG A 149 5.26 -13.53 27.81
CA ARG A 149 5.72 -12.15 28.02
C ARG A 149 5.97 -11.42 26.70
N ARG A 150 6.59 -12.09 25.73
CA ARG A 150 6.88 -11.49 24.41
C ARG A 150 5.62 -11.21 23.60
N LEU A 151 4.59 -12.06 23.69
CA LEU A 151 3.28 -11.82 23.06
C LEU A 151 2.57 -10.58 23.63
N GLU A 152 2.79 -10.26 24.91
CA GLU A 152 2.28 -9.03 25.53
C GLU A 152 3.02 -7.80 25.00
N GLU A 153 4.33 -7.91 24.85
CA GLU A 153 5.22 -6.81 24.45
C GLU A 153 5.14 -6.48 22.94
N SER A 154 5.04 -7.50 22.07
CA SER A 154 5.34 -7.32 20.64
C SER A 154 4.56 -8.27 19.73
N PRO A 155 3.94 -7.78 18.62
CA PRO A 155 3.26 -8.63 17.65
C PRO A 155 4.21 -9.61 16.92
N GLU A 156 5.50 -9.30 16.81
CA GLU A 156 6.51 -10.15 16.16
C GLU A 156 6.62 -11.55 16.81
N ALA A 157 6.29 -11.67 18.11
CA ALA A 157 6.26 -12.95 18.80
C ALA A 157 5.25 -13.94 18.18
N VAL A 158 4.13 -13.43 17.62
CA VAL A 158 3.15 -14.24 16.88
C VAL A 158 3.81 -14.86 15.64
N LEU A 159 4.60 -14.07 14.91
CA LEU A 159 5.27 -14.51 13.68
C LEU A 159 6.28 -15.62 13.96
N GLU A 160 6.97 -15.59 15.11
CA GLU A 160 7.89 -16.67 15.48
C GLU A 160 7.19 -18.01 15.65
N VAL A 161 5.98 -18.02 16.22
CA VAL A 161 5.15 -19.23 16.35
C VAL A 161 4.64 -19.66 14.98
N VAL A 162 4.07 -18.72 14.21
CA VAL A 162 3.49 -18.98 12.88
C VAL A 162 4.54 -19.54 11.91
N HIS A 163 5.76 -19.00 11.91
CA HIS A 163 6.84 -19.47 11.04
C HIS A 163 7.32 -20.89 11.35
N GLN A 164 6.99 -21.46 12.52
CA GLN A 164 7.22 -22.89 12.80
C GLN A 164 6.21 -23.80 12.09
N VAL A 165 5.04 -23.28 11.68
CA VAL A 165 4.00 -24.06 11.02
C VAL A 165 4.35 -24.27 9.55
N LYS A 166 4.54 -25.54 9.15
CA LYS A 166 4.94 -25.91 7.78
C LYS A 166 3.82 -26.50 6.92
N THR A 167 2.66 -26.76 7.52
CA THR A 167 1.51 -27.38 6.84
C THR A 167 0.44 -26.35 6.56
N MET A 168 -0.32 -26.54 5.48
CA MET A 168 -1.38 -25.63 5.05
C MET A 168 -2.59 -25.60 6.00
N GLY A 169 -2.96 -26.75 6.57
CA GLY A 169 -4.21 -26.92 7.33
C GLY A 169 -4.49 -25.83 8.39
N PRO A 170 -3.52 -25.47 9.26
CA PRO A 170 -3.70 -24.39 10.22
C PRO A 170 -3.99 -23.02 9.59
N PHE A 171 -3.38 -22.69 8.45
CA PHE A 171 -3.62 -21.42 7.75
C PHE A 171 -5.00 -21.35 7.11
N LEU A 172 -5.52 -22.46 6.58
CA LEU A 172 -6.92 -22.53 6.10
C LEU A 172 -7.90 -22.31 7.24
N LYS A 173 -7.68 -22.95 8.40
CA LYS A 173 -8.53 -22.74 9.58
C LYS A 173 -8.47 -21.29 10.08
N LEU A 174 -7.28 -20.68 10.05
CA LEU A 174 -7.14 -19.27 10.39
C LEU A 174 -7.94 -18.39 9.42
N ALA A 175 -7.83 -18.65 8.10
CA ALA A 175 -8.61 -17.94 7.11
C ALA A 175 -10.12 -18.06 7.37
N ASP A 176 -10.61 -19.25 7.70
CA ASP A 176 -12.01 -19.48 8.03
C ASP A 176 -12.46 -18.73 9.30
N SER A 177 -11.58 -18.62 10.31
CA SER A 177 -11.84 -17.79 11.49
C SER A 177 -11.88 -16.30 11.15
N LEU A 178 -11.00 -15.83 10.24
CA LEU A 178 -10.97 -14.42 9.84
C LEU A 178 -12.21 -14.02 9.03
N LEU A 179 -12.82 -14.93 8.28
CA LEU A 179 -14.10 -14.70 7.59
C LEU A 179 -15.25 -14.33 8.55
N GLN A 180 -15.14 -14.68 9.83
CA GLN A 180 -16.17 -14.34 10.83
C GLN A 180 -16.02 -12.91 11.37
N VAL A 181 -14.86 -12.28 11.19
CA VAL A 181 -14.54 -10.97 11.79
C VAL A 181 -14.21 -9.90 10.76
N VAL A 182 -13.87 -10.28 9.52
CA VAL A 182 -13.52 -9.36 8.43
C VAL A 182 -14.68 -9.32 7.41
N PRO A 183 -15.43 -8.20 7.30
CA PRO A 183 -16.66 -8.12 6.51
C PRO A 183 -16.38 -7.82 5.03
N HIS A 184 -15.58 -8.66 4.36
CA HIS A 184 -15.22 -8.50 2.94
C HIS A 184 -15.39 -9.83 2.18
N ASP A 185 -15.15 -9.81 0.86
CA ASP A 185 -15.23 -11.00 0.02
C ASP A 185 -14.42 -12.17 0.59
N ALA A 186 -15.03 -13.34 0.58
CA ALA A 186 -14.47 -14.51 1.24
C ALA A 186 -13.17 -14.99 0.57
N GLY A 187 -13.06 -14.84 -0.75
CA GLY A 187 -11.84 -15.16 -1.49
C GLY A 187 -10.71 -14.21 -1.13
N VAL A 188 -10.99 -12.90 -1.07
CA VAL A 188 -10.01 -11.87 -0.69
C VAL A 188 -9.51 -12.06 0.74
N VAL A 189 -10.40 -12.22 1.72
CA VAL A 189 -10.03 -12.46 3.12
C VAL A 189 -9.19 -13.73 3.24
N ARG A 190 -9.60 -14.80 2.56
CA ARG A 190 -8.84 -16.06 2.56
C ARG A 190 -7.46 -15.89 1.94
N ALA A 191 -7.33 -15.23 0.79
CA ALA A 191 -6.05 -15.03 0.14
C ALA A 191 -5.11 -14.13 0.96
N LEU A 192 -5.62 -13.07 1.60
CA LEU A 192 -4.83 -12.23 2.52
C LEU A 192 -4.37 -13.02 3.74
N ALA A 193 -5.23 -13.84 4.35
CA ALA A 193 -4.86 -14.71 5.47
C ALA A 193 -3.79 -15.75 5.07
N LEU A 194 -3.91 -16.31 3.87
CA LEU A 194 -2.93 -17.24 3.30
C LEU A 194 -1.59 -16.58 2.95
N GLY A 195 -1.49 -15.25 3.02
CA GLY A 195 -0.21 -14.55 2.91
C GLY A 195 0.80 -14.94 3.99
N TRP A 196 0.33 -15.49 5.12
CA TRP A 196 1.16 -16.09 6.17
C TRP A 196 1.64 -17.51 5.91
N ALA A 197 1.01 -18.22 4.99
CA ALA A 197 1.40 -19.60 4.70
C ALA A 197 2.81 -19.65 4.09
N PRO A 198 3.61 -20.70 4.32
CA PRO A 198 4.88 -20.84 3.62
C PRO A 198 4.65 -21.05 2.12
N ALA A 199 5.70 -20.81 1.33
CA ALA A 199 5.67 -21.15 -0.09
C ALA A 199 5.38 -22.65 -0.29
N PRO A 200 4.66 -23.04 -1.36
CA PRO A 200 4.24 -22.20 -2.49
C PRO A 200 2.95 -21.40 -2.26
N TRP A 201 2.24 -21.63 -1.15
CA TRP A 201 0.85 -21.22 -1.03
C TRP A 201 0.63 -19.71 -0.89
N SER A 202 1.50 -19.01 -0.15
CA SER A 202 1.47 -17.54 -0.10
C SER A 202 1.79 -16.90 -1.44
N VAL A 203 2.63 -17.54 -2.26
CA VAL A 203 2.93 -17.08 -3.63
C VAL A 203 1.69 -17.20 -4.51
N THR A 204 1.00 -18.35 -4.47
CA THR A 204 -0.25 -18.54 -5.21
C THR A 204 -1.33 -17.56 -4.74
N ALA A 205 -1.49 -17.35 -3.43
CA ALA A 205 -2.45 -16.38 -2.89
C ALA A 205 -2.15 -14.93 -3.35
N ARG A 206 -0.88 -14.52 -3.32
CA ARG A 206 -0.43 -13.22 -3.85
C ARG A 206 -0.77 -13.06 -5.34
N ARG A 207 -0.48 -14.07 -6.15
CA ARG A 207 -0.77 -14.05 -7.59
C ARG A 207 -2.28 -13.90 -7.86
N TRP A 208 -3.12 -14.59 -7.08
CA TRP A 208 -4.56 -14.44 -7.18
C TRP A 208 -5.03 -13.03 -6.80
N LEU A 209 -4.53 -12.47 -5.69
CA LEU A 209 -4.81 -11.08 -5.28
C LEU A 209 -4.35 -10.05 -6.32
N GLN A 210 -3.33 -10.37 -7.11
CA GLN A 210 -2.88 -9.56 -8.23
C GLN A 210 -3.78 -9.62 -9.47
N GLY A 211 -4.80 -10.49 -9.45
CA GLY A 211 -5.68 -10.77 -10.58
C GLY A 211 -5.03 -11.63 -11.66
N GLN A 212 -4.00 -12.41 -11.32
CA GLN A 212 -3.44 -13.38 -12.26
C GLN A 212 -4.32 -14.62 -12.36
N ASP A 213 -4.45 -15.15 -13.56
CA ASP A 213 -5.07 -16.45 -13.78
C ASP A 213 -4.26 -17.56 -13.10
N LEU A 214 -4.95 -18.38 -12.32
CA LEU A 214 -4.37 -19.52 -11.64
C LEU A 214 -4.89 -20.84 -12.22
N PRO A 215 -4.06 -21.90 -12.25
CA PRO A 215 -4.54 -23.24 -12.53
C PRO A 215 -5.64 -23.65 -11.54
N ASP A 216 -6.69 -24.30 -12.05
CA ASP A 216 -7.85 -24.73 -11.25
C ASP A 216 -7.47 -25.57 -10.03
N ALA A 217 -6.46 -26.43 -10.16
CA ALA A 217 -5.97 -27.26 -9.06
C ALA A 217 -5.38 -26.43 -7.92
N GLU A 218 -4.57 -25.42 -8.23
CA GLU A 218 -3.96 -24.52 -7.24
C GLU A 218 -5.03 -23.68 -6.53
N ARG A 219 -5.95 -23.11 -7.33
CA ARG A 219 -7.07 -22.29 -6.86
C ARG A 219 -7.98 -23.07 -5.90
N ARG A 220 -8.39 -24.28 -6.27
CA ARG A 220 -9.25 -25.14 -5.44
C ARG A 220 -8.53 -25.60 -4.18
N ALA A 221 -7.23 -25.89 -4.25
CA ALA A 221 -6.44 -26.27 -3.06
C ALA A 221 -6.40 -25.16 -2.00
N LEU A 222 -6.47 -23.90 -2.42
CA LEU A 222 -6.56 -22.74 -1.53
C LEU A 222 -8.01 -22.30 -1.24
N GLY A 223 -9.01 -22.97 -1.81
CA GLY A 223 -10.42 -22.60 -1.65
C GLY A 223 -10.77 -21.22 -2.21
N LEU A 224 -10.12 -20.78 -3.29
CA LEU A 224 -10.34 -19.48 -3.93
C LEU A 224 -11.40 -19.58 -5.04
N SER A 225 -12.14 -18.49 -5.30
CA SER A 225 -13.15 -18.41 -6.35
C SER A 225 -12.54 -18.46 -7.75
N GLU A 226 -13.34 -18.89 -8.72
CA GLU A 226 -12.93 -19.03 -10.13
C GLU A 226 -12.66 -17.69 -10.79
N VAL A 227 -13.58 -16.77 -10.57
CA VAL A 227 -13.39 -15.37 -10.92
C VAL A 227 -12.45 -14.77 -9.88
N GLY A 228 -11.33 -14.20 -10.36
CA GLY A 228 -10.40 -13.44 -9.54
C GLY A 228 -11.04 -12.16 -9.00
N PRO A 229 -10.46 -11.56 -7.95
CA PRO A 229 -11.05 -10.40 -7.33
C PRO A 229 -10.85 -9.16 -8.19
N THR A 230 -11.83 -8.27 -8.20
CA THR A 230 -11.67 -6.92 -8.73
C THR A 230 -10.64 -6.15 -7.92
N ALA A 231 -10.05 -5.12 -8.51
CA ALA A 231 -9.11 -4.27 -7.80
C ALA A 231 -9.72 -3.56 -6.59
N LEU A 232 -10.98 -3.13 -6.69
CA LEU A 232 -11.65 -2.45 -5.58
C LEU A 232 -11.86 -3.41 -4.39
N GLU A 233 -12.32 -4.64 -4.62
CA GLU A 233 -12.52 -5.64 -3.56
C GLU A 233 -11.23 -5.93 -2.78
N VAL A 234 -10.09 -6.00 -3.46
CA VAL A 234 -8.78 -6.19 -2.81
C VAL A 234 -8.41 -4.96 -1.98
N LEU A 235 -8.54 -3.75 -2.56
CA LEU A 235 -8.14 -2.50 -1.89
C LEU A 235 -9.02 -2.18 -0.67
N GLU A 236 -10.31 -2.49 -0.74
CA GLU A 236 -11.27 -2.33 0.36
C GLU A 236 -10.98 -3.23 1.56
N ALA A 237 -10.49 -4.45 1.33
CA ALA A 237 -10.24 -5.38 2.43
C ALA A 237 -9.00 -5.03 3.27
N ILE A 238 -8.04 -4.29 2.70
CA ILE A 238 -6.73 -4.06 3.32
C ILE A 238 -6.81 -3.27 4.63
N PRO A 239 -7.55 -2.14 4.74
CA PRO A 239 -7.64 -1.39 6.00
C PRO A 239 -8.07 -2.22 7.21
N ALA A 240 -8.99 -3.18 7.02
CA ALA A 240 -9.46 -4.06 8.08
C ALA A 240 -8.32 -4.92 8.67
N TYR A 241 -7.37 -5.38 7.85
CA TYR A 241 -6.19 -6.12 8.32
C TYR A 241 -5.23 -5.25 9.12
N PHE A 242 -5.16 -3.96 8.79
CA PHE A 242 -4.40 -2.97 9.56
C PHE A 242 -5.17 -2.43 10.78
N GLY A 243 -6.38 -2.93 11.03
CA GLY A 243 -7.27 -2.45 12.10
C GLY A 243 -7.57 -0.96 11.99
N TYR A 244 -7.53 -0.40 10.76
CA TYR A 244 -7.69 1.03 10.47
C TYR A 244 -6.67 1.97 11.13
N THR A 245 -5.67 1.43 11.83
CA THR A 245 -4.64 2.22 12.54
C THR A 245 -3.54 2.72 11.59
N LYS A 246 -3.32 2.03 10.48
CA LYS A 246 -2.37 2.40 9.42
C LYS A 246 -3.12 2.68 8.12
N PRO A 247 -3.42 3.95 7.80
CA PRO A 247 -4.06 4.30 6.55
C PRO A 247 -3.15 3.97 5.36
N MET A 248 -3.77 3.81 4.19
CA MET A 248 -3.04 3.57 2.96
C MET A 248 -2.68 4.91 2.31
N MET A 249 -1.44 5.02 1.80
CA MET A 249 -1.02 6.12 0.93
C MET A 249 -0.55 5.57 -0.41
N ILE A 250 -1.21 5.99 -1.48
CA ILE A 250 -0.89 5.56 -2.84
C ILE A 250 -0.28 6.74 -3.60
N CYS A 251 1.01 6.64 -3.89
CA CYS A 251 1.77 7.64 -4.63
C CYS A 251 1.95 7.16 -6.08
N CYS A 252 1.14 7.69 -6.99
CA CYS A 252 1.23 7.44 -8.42
C CYS A 252 2.22 8.40 -9.05
N ASP A 253 3.36 7.89 -9.55
CA ASP A 253 4.36 8.69 -10.23
C ASP A 253 4.05 8.83 -11.72
N GLN A 254 4.45 9.97 -12.28
CA GLN A 254 4.44 10.27 -13.71
C GLN A 254 3.11 9.90 -14.42
N VAL A 255 1.98 10.41 -13.91
CA VAL A 255 0.66 10.16 -14.52
C VAL A 255 0.54 10.72 -15.95
N GLU A 256 1.44 11.63 -16.35
CA GLU A 256 1.57 12.09 -17.73
C GLU A 256 1.95 10.97 -18.71
N GLY A 257 2.46 9.82 -18.25
CA GLY A 257 2.70 8.66 -19.11
C GLY A 257 1.44 8.24 -19.88
N LEU A 258 0.26 8.43 -19.28
CA LEU A 258 -1.04 8.16 -19.92
C LEU A 258 -1.38 9.11 -21.08
N LEU A 259 -0.73 10.27 -21.15
CA LEU A 259 -0.91 11.19 -22.27
C LEU A 259 -0.19 10.71 -23.53
N ILE A 260 0.85 9.86 -23.40
CA ILE A 260 1.62 9.35 -24.54
C ILE A 260 0.73 8.51 -25.46
N ALA A 261 -0.19 7.74 -24.87
CA ALA A 261 -1.18 6.94 -25.58
C ALA A 261 -2.16 7.78 -26.42
N ASN A 262 -2.27 9.09 -26.18
CA ASN A 262 -3.26 9.99 -26.80
C ASN A 262 -4.70 9.43 -26.76
N ASN A 263 -5.03 8.63 -25.76
CA ASN A 263 -6.35 8.05 -25.56
C ASN A 263 -7.06 8.73 -24.38
N PRO A 264 -8.00 9.67 -24.63
CA PRO A 264 -8.73 10.37 -23.57
C PRO A 264 -9.50 9.41 -22.64
N ASP A 265 -9.93 8.25 -23.14
CA ASP A 265 -10.68 7.28 -22.35
C ASP A 265 -9.83 6.67 -21.25
N THR A 266 -8.52 6.56 -21.44
CA THR A 266 -7.60 6.04 -20.42
C THR A 266 -7.51 6.97 -19.21
N ILE A 267 -7.43 8.28 -19.45
CA ILE A 267 -7.45 9.28 -18.37
C ILE A 267 -8.81 9.27 -17.68
N ASN A 268 -9.90 9.22 -18.44
CA ASN A 268 -11.24 9.10 -17.85
C ASN A 268 -11.34 7.86 -16.95
N ARG A 269 -10.94 6.69 -17.43
CA ARG A 269 -10.91 5.43 -16.65
C ARG A 269 -10.10 5.57 -15.37
N LEU A 270 -8.86 6.07 -15.43
CA LEU A 270 -8.05 6.29 -14.24
C LEU A 270 -8.79 7.20 -13.26
N THR A 271 -9.27 8.35 -13.72
CA THR A 271 -9.87 9.35 -12.84
C THR A 271 -11.19 8.88 -12.23
N SER A 272 -11.98 8.08 -12.95
CA SER A 272 -13.13 7.37 -12.38
C SER A 272 -12.70 6.35 -11.32
N SER A 273 -11.73 5.48 -11.63
CA SER A 273 -11.25 4.48 -10.67
C SER A 273 -10.63 5.08 -9.41
N LEU A 274 -9.92 6.21 -9.51
CA LEU A 274 -9.40 6.92 -8.34
C LEU A 274 -10.52 7.50 -7.48
N MET A 275 -11.62 7.95 -8.09
CA MET A 275 -12.80 8.42 -7.38
C MET A 275 -13.54 7.27 -6.69
N ASP A 276 -13.71 6.14 -7.37
CA ASP A 276 -14.32 4.94 -6.78
C ASP A 276 -13.50 4.48 -5.57
N LEU A 277 -12.18 4.43 -5.71
CA LEU A 277 -11.27 4.09 -4.62
C LEU A 277 -11.38 5.07 -3.43
N LEU A 278 -11.43 6.38 -3.70
CA LEU A 278 -11.56 7.41 -2.67
C LEU A 278 -12.89 7.33 -1.91
N GLN A 279 -13.94 6.84 -2.56
CA GLN A 279 -15.28 6.66 -1.98
C GLN A 279 -15.44 5.34 -1.24
N ALA A 280 -14.54 4.39 -1.46
CA ALA A 280 -14.57 3.06 -0.88
C ALA A 280 -13.60 2.89 0.29
N VAL A 281 -12.45 3.56 0.25
CA VAL A 281 -11.32 3.28 1.15
C VAL A 281 -10.83 4.56 1.83
N PRO A 282 -10.52 4.54 3.14
CA PRO A 282 -9.82 5.64 3.81
C PRO A 282 -8.35 5.69 3.35
N VAL A 283 -8.11 6.37 2.22
CA VAL A 283 -6.82 6.42 1.50
C VAL A 283 -6.37 7.84 1.20
N GLN A 284 -5.07 8.10 1.27
CA GLN A 284 -4.46 9.29 0.68
C GLN A 284 -3.87 8.95 -0.68
N ILE A 285 -4.38 9.58 -1.73
CA ILE A 285 -3.86 9.42 -3.10
C ILE A 285 -2.99 10.64 -3.44
N VAL A 286 -1.81 10.40 -4.00
CA VAL A 286 -0.90 11.44 -4.48
C VAL A 286 -0.56 11.15 -5.94
N LEU A 287 -0.80 12.13 -6.82
CA LEU A 287 -0.49 12.06 -8.24
C LEU A 287 0.71 12.96 -8.52
N SER A 288 1.79 12.42 -9.07
CA SER A 288 2.92 13.20 -9.57
C SER A 288 2.79 13.37 -11.08
N CYS A 289 2.97 14.61 -11.56
CA CYS A 289 2.87 14.97 -12.96
C CYS A 289 3.94 16.00 -13.37
N PHE A 290 4.34 16.03 -14.64
CA PHE A 290 5.08 17.17 -15.17
C PHE A 290 4.19 18.42 -15.29
N GLU A 291 4.75 19.59 -14.94
CA GLU A 291 4.02 20.87 -14.90
C GLU A 291 3.41 21.23 -16.27
N ASP A 292 4.17 21.03 -17.35
CA ASP A 292 3.78 21.32 -18.73
C ASP A 292 2.75 20.34 -19.31
N GLN A 293 2.63 19.15 -18.71
CA GLN A 293 1.65 18.13 -19.09
C GLN A 293 0.41 18.15 -18.20
N TRP A 294 0.49 18.77 -17.02
CA TRP A 294 -0.59 18.74 -16.05
C TRP A 294 -1.88 19.37 -16.59
N GLU A 295 -1.81 20.49 -17.31
CA GLU A 295 -3.01 21.11 -17.87
C GLU A 295 -3.75 20.19 -18.85
N LYS A 296 -3.01 19.42 -19.64
CA LYS A 296 -3.58 18.44 -20.57
C LYS A 296 -4.23 17.28 -19.82
N PHE A 297 -3.52 16.72 -18.84
CA PHE A 297 -4.07 15.68 -17.96
C PHE A 297 -5.34 16.16 -17.27
N PHE A 298 -5.27 17.33 -16.64
CA PHE A 298 -6.36 17.90 -15.87
C PHE A 298 -7.55 18.27 -16.75
N LYS A 299 -7.35 18.78 -17.97
CA LYS A 299 -8.45 19.05 -18.91
C LYS A 299 -9.25 17.79 -19.23
N ASN A 300 -8.56 16.69 -19.46
CA ASN A 300 -9.15 15.39 -19.82
C ASN A 300 -9.66 14.60 -18.60
N ALA A 301 -9.42 15.06 -17.37
CA ALA A 301 -9.89 14.41 -16.16
C ALA A 301 -11.42 14.54 -15.97
N PHE A 302 -12.02 13.52 -15.34
CA PHE A 302 -13.43 13.53 -14.96
C PHE A 302 -13.75 14.69 -13.98
N ASN A 303 -14.92 15.32 -14.14
CA ASN A 303 -15.26 16.53 -13.39
C ASN A 303 -15.31 16.32 -11.87
N ALA A 304 -15.76 15.15 -11.40
CA ALA A 304 -15.76 14.84 -9.98
C ALA A 304 -14.33 14.84 -9.40
N LEU A 305 -13.36 14.29 -10.13
CA LEU A 305 -11.95 14.32 -9.74
C LEU A 305 -11.42 15.76 -9.68
N LYS A 306 -11.76 16.61 -10.66
CA LYS A 306 -11.30 18.01 -10.68
C LYS A 306 -11.67 18.76 -9.40
N MET A 307 -12.83 18.47 -8.81
CA MET A 307 -13.28 19.04 -7.53
C MET A 307 -12.55 18.45 -6.31
N ARG A 308 -11.87 17.31 -6.48
CA ARG A 308 -11.12 16.60 -5.44
C ARG A 308 -9.62 16.76 -5.55
N ILE A 309 -9.11 17.48 -6.54
CA ILE A 309 -7.69 17.77 -6.63
C ILE A 309 -7.34 18.95 -5.72
N LYS A 310 -6.36 18.76 -4.85
CA LYS A 310 -5.64 19.84 -4.18
C LYS A 310 -4.21 19.85 -4.68
N ARG A 311 -3.71 21.03 -5.07
CA ARG A 311 -2.27 21.25 -5.33
C ARG A 311 -1.67 21.90 -4.10
N PRO A 312 -1.00 21.16 -3.21
CA PRO A 312 -0.29 21.76 -2.10
C PRO A 312 0.79 22.67 -2.68
N SER A 313 0.78 23.94 -2.31
CA SER A 313 1.69 24.93 -2.87
C SER A 313 3.14 24.49 -2.68
N PHE A 314 3.92 24.43 -3.77
CA PHE A 314 5.38 24.41 -3.69
C PHE A 314 5.82 25.80 -3.23
N ILE A 315 5.97 26.00 -1.92
CA ILE A 315 6.56 27.22 -1.41
C ILE A 315 8.06 27.15 -1.69
N PHE A 316 8.50 27.89 -2.70
CA PHE A 316 9.85 28.43 -2.71
C PHE A 316 9.76 29.83 -2.12
N THR A 317 10.15 29.96 -0.85
CA THR A 317 10.87 31.17 -0.46
C THR A 317 12.30 30.92 -0.92
N VAL A 318 12.60 31.21 -2.20
CA VAL A 318 13.99 31.49 -2.54
C VAL A 318 14.32 32.72 -1.73
N LEU A 319 15.18 32.58 -0.71
CA LEU A 319 15.87 33.72 -0.13
C LEU A 319 16.68 34.33 -1.27
N ALA A 320 16.11 35.34 -1.92
CA ALA A 320 16.87 36.31 -2.66
C ALA A 320 17.54 37.23 -1.63
N SER A 321 18.70 36.80 -1.14
CA SER A 321 19.76 37.63 -0.53
C SER A 321 20.97 36.77 -0.20
#